data_AF-A0A0D2N6G3-F1
#
_entry.id   AF-A0A0D2N6G3-F1
#
_cell.length_a   1.000
_cell.length_b   1.000
_cell.length_c   1.000
_cell.angle_alpha   90.00
_cell.angle_beta   90.00
_cell.angle_gamma   90.00
#
_symmetry.space_group_name_H-M   'P 1'
#
loop_
_entity.id
_entity.type
_entity.pdbx_description
1 polymer ?
#
loop_
_entity_poly.entity_id
_entity_poly.type
_entity_poly.pdbx_seq_one_letter_code
_entity_poly.pdbx_strand_id
1 'polypeptide(L)'
;MERSGAFSSGHASPGARAPHPPRAGVSAFSSLGFTPSAWAHELASPEVGCLLVARQPGMDFFDGTVVLVAAHDDSQGSIGFILNRPSALRLAEVAVSAKGDVAAVADVFGGQRLRVGGPVHLDTLTVLHGYAGCQGAQKVSEGVYFGGLPAAADMVRSGLASPSEFRLLLGLAGWAPQQLSDEIAAGVWYCVAASKSLVMAPEGAGEAFRRQIIGLIGRQHGERARP
;
A
#
# COMPACT_ATOMS: atom_id res chain seq x y z
N MET A 1 -6.89 -34.24 76.21
CA MET A 1 -6.07 -35.35 75.68
C MET A 1 -6.39 -35.42 74.19
N GLU A 2 -5.62 -34.69 73.37
CA GLU A 2 -4.51 -35.24 72.55
C GLU A 2 -5.04 -36.19 71.46
N ARG A 3 -4.70 -36.15 70.17
CA ARG A 3 -3.73 -35.42 69.33
C ARG A 3 -4.11 -35.74 67.86
N SER A 4 -3.60 -34.94 66.91
CA SER A 4 -3.06 -35.27 65.55
C SER A 4 -3.67 -36.45 64.78
N GLY A 5 -4.00 -36.40 63.49
CA GLY A 5 -3.42 -35.67 62.34
C GLY A 5 -3.35 -36.64 61.14
N ALA A 6 -3.14 -36.07 59.95
CA ALA A 6 -2.67 -36.70 58.69
C ALA A 6 -3.66 -37.46 57.75
N PHE A 7 -3.98 -36.77 56.64
CA PHE A 7 -3.71 -37.09 55.22
C PHE A 7 -3.92 -38.49 54.59
N SER A 8 -4.47 -38.40 53.36
CA SER A 8 -4.37 -39.32 52.19
C SER A 8 -5.14 -40.65 52.28
N SER A 9 -5.71 -41.25 51.23
CA SER A 9 -5.79 -41.03 49.77
C SER A 9 -6.83 -42.03 49.26
N GLY A 10 -7.76 -41.67 48.37
CA GLY A 10 -7.65 -42.06 46.95
C GLY A 10 -8.43 -43.34 46.59
N HIS A 11 -9.51 -43.22 45.83
CA HIS A 11 -9.83 -44.17 44.75
C HIS A 11 -10.92 -43.59 43.81
N ALA A 12 -10.48 -43.02 42.69
CA ALA A 12 -11.31 -42.87 41.50
C ALA A 12 -10.52 -43.44 40.32
N SER A 13 -11.07 -44.50 39.73
CA SER A 13 -10.54 -45.21 38.58
C SER A 13 -10.68 -44.40 37.27
N PRO A 14 -9.95 -44.79 36.21
CA PRO A 14 -9.62 -43.94 35.07
C PRO A 14 -10.52 -44.18 33.84
N GLY A 15 -10.43 -43.24 32.88
CA GLY A 15 -10.90 -43.41 31.50
C GLY A 15 -12.20 -42.64 31.23
N ALA A 16 -12.33 -41.81 30.20
CA ALA A 16 -11.61 -41.73 28.94
C ALA A 16 -11.52 -40.26 28.48
N ARG A 17 -10.36 -39.85 27.97
CA ARG A 17 -10.19 -38.59 27.24
C ARG A 17 -10.80 -38.75 25.84
N ALA A 18 -11.70 -37.84 25.47
CA ALA A 18 -12.13 -37.65 24.10
C ALA A 18 -10.95 -37.17 23.22
N PRO A 19 -10.88 -37.55 21.94
CA PRO A 19 -9.77 -37.21 21.06
C PRO A 19 -9.77 -35.70 20.75
N HIS A 20 -8.61 -35.07 20.94
CA HIS A 20 -8.35 -33.72 20.48
C HIS A 20 -8.34 -33.69 18.94
N PRO A 21 -8.91 -32.66 18.29
CA PRO A 21 -8.73 -32.48 16.85
C PRO A 21 -7.25 -32.16 16.55
N PRO A 22 -6.74 -32.57 15.37
CA PRO A 22 -5.35 -32.34 15.01
C PRO A 22 -5.08 -30.83 14.91
N ARG A 23 -4.02 -30.37 15.58
CA ARG A 23 -3.44 -29.04 15.36
C ARG A 23 -3.07 -28.93 13.88
N ALA A 24 -3.80 -28.09 13.15
CA ALA A 24 -3.41 -27.69 11.80
C ALA A 24 -1.99 -27.08 11.89
N GLY A 25 -1.04 -27.78 11.28
CA GLY A 25 0.33 -27.29 11.14
C GLY A 25 0.29 -25.96 10.39
N VAL A 26 0.79 -24.90 11.04
CA VAL A 26 1.06 -23.64 10.38
C VAL A 26 2.20 -23.91 9.41
N SER A 27 1.86 -24.07 8.14
CA SER A 27 2.85 -24.21 7.07
C SER A 27 3.53 -22.85 6.89
N ALA A 28 4.73 -22.72 7.44
CA ALA A 28 5.61 -21.60 7.22
C ALA A 28 6.23 -21.73 5.81
N PHE A 29 5.56 -21.18 4.81
CA PHE A 29 6.18 -20.83 3.53
C PHE A 29 6.30 -19.32 3.43
N SER A 30 7.24 -18.78 4.21
CA SER A 30 7.76 -17.42 4.01
C SER A 30 9.09 -17.55 3.30
N SER A 31 9.09 -17.48 1.97
CA SER A 31 10.28 -17.18 1.18
C SER A 31 9.84 -16.57 -0.15
N LEU A 32 10.05 -15.26 -0.27
CA LEU A 32 9.68 -14.37 -1.39
C LEU A 32 8.18 -14.04 -1.44
N GLY A 33 7.84 -12.77 -1.17
CA GLY A 33 6.49 -12.21 -1.15
C GLY A 33 5.79 -12.19 -2.53
N PHE A 34 5.53 -13.38 -3.07
CA PHE A 34 4.76 -13.57 -4.28
C PHE A 34 3.28 -13.74 -3.89
N THR A 35 2.47 -12.69 -4.05
CA THR A 35 1.02 -12.88 -4.08
C THR A 35 0.68 -13.51 -5.43
N PRO A 36 -0.02 -14.67 -5.48
CA PRO A 36 -0.31 -15.39 -6.74
C PRO A 36 -1.13 -14.58 -7.77
N SER A 37 -1.55 -13.35 -7.44
CA SER A 37 -2.33 -12.44 -8.26
C SER A 37 -1.55 -11.23 -8.78
N ALA A 38 -0.27 -11.07 -8.44
CA ALA A 38 0.52 -9.92 -8.86
C ALA A 38 0.94 -10.04 -10.33
N TRP A 39 0.46 -9.11 -11.15
CA TRP A 39 0.84 -8.97 -12.56
C TRP A 39 1.15 -7.52 -12.89
N ALA A 40 1.99 -7.33 -13.92
CA ALA A 40 2.28 -6.04 -14.53
C ALA A 40 2.60 -6.21 -16.01
N HIS A 41 2.12 -5.31 -16.87
CA HIS A 41 2.47 -5.27 -18.30
C HIS A 41 2.58 -3.83 -18.80
N GLU A 42 3.42 -3.62 -19.80
CA GLU A 42 3.67 -2.29 -20.37
C GLU A 42 2.49 -1.83 -21.23
N LEU A 43 2.20 -0.53 -21.16
CA LEU A 43 1.18 0.18 -21.92
C LEU A 43 1.84 1.14 -22.91
N ALA A 44 1.17 1.36 -24.05
CA ALA A 44 1.62 2.32 -25.05
C ALA A 44 1.33 3.77 -24.67
N SER A 45 0.30 4.00 -23.85
CA SER A 45 -0.16 5.33 -23.43
C SER A 45 -0.51 5.33 -21.94
N PRO A 46 -0.45 6.49 -21.27
CA PRO A 46 -0.90 6.63 -19.89
C PRO A 46 -2.42 6.44 -19.77
N GLU A 47 -2.84 5.86 -18.65
CA GLU A 47 -4.25 5.74 -18.27
C GLU A 47 -4.39 5.88 -16.76
N VAL A 48 -5.57 6.25 -16.28
CA VAL A 48 -5.83 6.33 -14.83
C VAL A 48 -5.67 4.94 -14.21
N GLY A 49 -4.88 4.87 -13.14
CA GLY A 49 -4.57 3.63 -12.42
C GLY A 49 -3.33 2.88 -12.91
N CYS A 50 -2.70 3.32 -14.00
CA CYS A 50 -1.40 2.77 -14.38
C CYS A 50 -0.29 3.23 -13.42
N LEU A 51 0.83 2.53 -13.47
CA LEU A 51 2.07 2.87 -12.81
C LEU A 51 3.05 3.46 -13.81
N LEU A 52 3.67 4.58 -13.46
CA LEU A 52 4.86 5.11 -14.12
C LEU A 52 6.09 4.61 -13.38
N VAL A 53 6.97 3.90 -14.07
CA VAL A 53 8.21 3.39 -13.51
C VAL A 53 9.39 4.13 -14.13
N ALA A 54 10.16 4.85 -13.32
CA ALA A 54 11.30 5.63 -13.80
C ALA A 54 12.28 4.72 -14.56
N ARG A 55 12.58 5.05 -15.82
CA ARG A 55 13.41 4.22 -16.70
C ARG A 55 14.90 4.55 -16.61
N GLN A 56 15.22 5.83 -16.46
CA GLN A 56 16.59 6.34 -16.47
C GLN A 56 16.99 6.90 -15.10
N PRO A 57 18.26 6.81 -14.71
CA PRO A 57 18.76 7.50 -13.53
C PRO A 57 18.81 9.02 -13.76
N GLY A 58 18.77 9.80 -12.69
CA GLY A 58 18.99 11.25 -12.75
C GLY A 58 17.74 12.09 -13.05
N MET A 59 16.55 11.53 -12.82
CA MET A 59 15.28 12.26 -12.91
C MET A 59 15.00 13.14 -11.67
N ASP A 60 16.03 13.64 -11.01
CA ASP A 60 15.96 14.40 -9.76
C ASP A 60 15.01 13.78 -8.73
N PHE A 61 13.90 14.47 -8.43
CA PHE A 61 12.89 14.02 -7.49
C PHE A 61 12.19 12.73 -7.93
N PHE A 62 12.25 12.34 -9.19
CA PHE A 62 11.61 11.12 -9.70
C PHE A 62 12.57 9.94 -9.89
N ASP A 63 13.85 10.09 -9.51
CA ASP A 63 14.82 9.01 -9.60
C ASP A 63 14.37 7.76 -8.81
N GLY A 64 14.40 6.60 -9.47
CA GLY A 64 13.99 5.31 -8.90
C GLY A 64 12.51 5.23 -8.47
N THR A 65 11.66 6.17 -8.88
CA THR A 65 10.27 6.20 -8.42
C THR A 65 9.34 5.26 -9.18
N VAL A 66 8.28 4.85 -8.48
CA VAL A 66 7.09 4.24 -9.06
C VAL A 66 5.91 5.13 -8.67
N VAL A 67 5.23 5.71 -9.66
CA VAL A 67 4.12 6.63 -9.47
C VAL A 67 2.81 5.99 -9.91
N LEU A 68 1.77 6.05 -9.08
CA LEU A 68 0.39 5.73 -9.49
C LEU A 68 -0.24 6.95 -10.16
N VAL A 69 -0.73 6.80 -11.39
CA VAL A 69 -1.52 7.86 -12.06
C VAL A 69 -2.92 7.87 -11.45
N ALA A 70 -3.26 8.95 -10.75
CA ALA A 70 -4.53 9.10 -10.05
C ALA A 70 -5.59 9.81 -10.90
N ALA A 71 -5.17 10.71 -11.79
CA ALA A 71 -5.99 11.27 -12.86
C ALA A 71 -5.11 11.62 -14.05
N HIS A 72 -5.67 11.54 -15.26
CA HIS A 72 -4.97 11.82 -16.51
C HIS A 72 -5.97 12.32 -17.54
N ASP A 73 -5.64 13.46 -18.15
CA ASP A 73 -6.27 14.00 -19.35
C ASP A 73 -5.21 14.80 -20.12
N ASP A 74 -5.07 14.54 -21.42
CA ASP A 74 -4.02 15.23 -22.20
C ASP A 74 -4.19 16.75 -22.20
N SER A 75 -5.42 17.26 -22.15
CA SER A 75 -5.72 18.70 -22.18
C SER A 75 -5.68 19.38 -20.80
N GLN A 76 -5.94 18.64 -19.72
CA GLN A 76 -5.97 19.18 -18.35
C GLN A 76 -4.71 18.85 -17.55
N GLY A 77 -3.89 17.90 -18.01
CA GLY A 77 -2.71 17.41 -17.30
C GLY A 77 -2.99 16.13 -16.50
N SER A 78 -2.01 15.74 -15.69
CA SER A 78 -2.07 14.50 -14.91
C SER A 78 -1.66 14.73 -13.46
N ILE A 79 -2.19 13.92 -12.56
CA ILE A 79 -1.73 13.85 -11.17
C ILE A 79 -1.48 12.41 -10.76
N GLY A 80 -0.56 12.22 -9.82
CA GLY A 80 -0.22 10.91 -9.32
C GLY A 80 0.46 10.92 -7.96
N PHE A 81 0.70 9.72 -7.45
CA PHE A 81 1.32 9.50 -6.15
C PHE A 81 2.47 8.52 -6.24
N ILE A 82 3.66 8.95 -5.83
CA ILE A 82 4.82 8.07 -5.63
C ILE A 82 4.45 7.04 -4.57
N LEU A 83 4.49 5.76 -4.95
CA LEU A 83 4.13 4.66 -4.07
C LEU A 83 5.32 4.18 -3.24
N ASN A 84 6.54 4.27 -3.79
CA ASN A 84 7.72 3.59 -3.26
C ASN A 84 8.70 4.49 -2.50
N ARG A 85 8.29 5.68 -2.07
CA ARG A 85 9.18 6.57 -1.30
C ARG A 85 8.75 6.64 0.17
N PRO A 86 9.39 5.84 1.06
CA PRO A 86 9.11 5.91 2.48
C PRO A 86 9.61 7.23 3.08
N SER A 87 8.94 7.71 4.12
CA SER A 87 9.45 8.76 5.00
C SER A 87 9.76 8.21 6.39
N ALA A 88 10.73 8.82 7.06
CA ALA A 88 10.99 8.56 8.47
C ALA A 88 9.90 9.14 9.38
N LEU A 89 9.16 10.15 8.89
CA LEU A 89 8.14 10.87 9.63
C LEU A 89 6.90 10.01 9.87
N ARG A 90 6.37 10.09 11.10
CA ARG A 90 5.03 9.62 11.45
C ARG A 90 4.02 10.74 11.41
N LEU A 91 2.74 10.39 11.27
CA LEU A 91 1.67 11.39 11.27
C LEU A 91 1.68 12.22 12.56
N ALA A 92 1.91 11.60 13.73
CA ALA A 92 1.93 12.32 15.00
C ALA A 92 2.97 13.45 15.02
N GLU A 93 4.11 13.29 14.36
CA GLU A 93 5.17 14.31 14.30
C GLU A 93 4.75 15.53 13.47
N VAL A 94 4.00 15.31 12.39
CA VAL A 94 3.46 16.38 11.54
C VAL A 94 2.23 17.03 12.20
N ALA A 95 1.40 16.24 12.87
CA ALA A 95 0.17 16.69 13.49
C ALA A 95 0.39 17.72 14.61
N VAL A 96 1.55 17.73 15.27
CA VAL A 96 1.89 18.71 16.34
C VAL A 96 1.76 20.15 15.87
N SER A 97 2.06 20.43 14.60
CA SER A 97 1.98 21.78 14.02
C SER A 97 0.87 21.92 12.98
N ALA A 98 0.10 20.86 12.72
CA ALA A 98 -0.95 20.85 11.73
C ALA A 98 -2.27 21.42 12.29
N LYS A 99 -3.16 21.81 11.38
CA LYS A 99 -4.55 22.22 11.68
C LYS A 99 -5.52 21.41 10.82
N GLY A 100 -6.80 21.47 11.14
CA GLY A 100 -7.85 20.81 10.36
C GLY A 100 -7.75 19.29 10.39
N ASP A 101 -8.02 18.66 9.25
CA ASP A 101 -8.14 17.20 9.13
C ASP A 101 -6.89 16.44 9.58
N VAL A 102 -5.70 16.96 9.31
CA VAL A 102 -4.43 16.30 9.70
C VAL A 102 -4.30 16.19 11.22
N ALA A 103 -4.68 17.24 11.96
CA ALA A 103 -4.68 17.20 13.42
C ALA A 103 -5.84 16.32 13.94
N ALA A 104 -6.99 16.36 13.27
CA ALA A 104 -8.19 15.65 13.66
C ALA A 104 -8.09 14.12 13.51
N VAL A 105 -7.14 13.60 12.73
CA VAL A 105 -6.97 12.15 12.50
C VAL A 105 -5.73 11.55 13.19
N ALA A 106 -4.99 12.37 13.95
CA ALA A 106 -3.76 11.96 14.61
C ALA A 106 -3.98 10.94 15.75
N ASP A 107 -5.16 10.93 16.36
CA ASP A 107 -5.57 9.94 17.37
C ASP A 107 -5.60 8.51 16.79
N VAL A 108 -6.02 8.40 15.53
CA VAL A 108 -6.16 7.12 14.82
C VAL A 108 -4.88 6.72 14.11
N PHE A 109 -4.34 7.65 13.33
CA PHE A 109 -3.27 7.39 12.38
C PHE A 109 -1.91 7.86 12.88
N GLY A 110 -1.80 8.44 14.08
CA GLY A 110 -0.58 9.07 14.59
C GLY A 110 0.66 8.17 14.59
N GLY A 111 0.47 6.87 14.82
CA GLY A 111 1.55 5.89 14.79
C GLY A 111 2.04 5.50 13.39
N GLN A 112 1.30 5.84 12.33
CA GLN A 112 1.63 5.45 10.96
C GLN A 112 2.74 6.30 10.37
N ARG A 113 3.59 5.65 9.59
CA ARG A 113 4.61 6.32 8.78
C ARG A 113 3.99 6.96 7.55
N LEU A 114 4.44 8.17 7.25
CA LEU A 114 4.09 8.86 6.04
C LEU A 114 4.93 8.33 4.88
N ARG A 115 4.40 8.48 3.67
CA ARG A 115 5.13 8.27 2.42
C ARG A 115 5.10 9.56 1.62
N VAL A 116 6.17 9.82 0.88
CA VAL A 116 6.24 10.99 0.01
C VAL A 116 5.54 10.65 -1.29
N GLY A 117 4.38 11.27 -1.53
CA GLY A 117 3.55 11.07 -2.72
C GLY A 117 3.98 11.95 -3.91
N GLY A 118 4.72 13.03 -3.69
CA GLY A 118 5.28 13.82 -4.78
C GLY A 118 5.90 15.13 -4.31
N PRO A 119 6.49 15.93 -5.22
CA PRO A 119 7.22 17.14 -4.86
C PRO A 119 6.30 18.34 -4.60
N VAL A 120 5.03 18.27 -5.04
CA VAL A 120 4.09 19.39 -4.98
C VAL A 120 3.16 19.21 -3.77
N HIS A 121 2.78 20.32 -3.13
CA HIS A 121 1.84 20.33 -1.99
C HIS A 121 2.26 19.37 -0.86
N LEU A 122 3.52 19.42 -0.42
CA LEU A 122 4.06 18.56 0.65
C LEU A 122 3.38 18.76 2.02
N ASP A 123 2.54 19.78 2.15
CA ASP A 123 1.66 20.07 3.28
C ASP A 123 0.30 19.35 3.20
N THR A 124 -0.03 18.81 2.03
CA THR A 124 -1.29 18.10 1.78
C THR A 124 -1.15 16.62 2.07
N LEU A 125 -1.98 16.13 2.97
CA LEU A 125 -2.08 14.71 3.32
C LEU A 125 -3.27 14.07 2.59
N THR A 126 -3.02 12.96 1.92
CA THR A 126 -4.07 12.10 1.37
C THR A 126 -3.88 10.66 1.83
N VAL A 127 -4.88 9.82 1.60
CA VAL A 127 -4.85 8.39 1.95
C VAL A 127 -5.15 7.56 0.72
N LEU A 128 -4.40 6.49 0.51
CA LEU A 128 -4.66 5.47 -0.51
C LEU A 128 -5.18 4.20 0.17
N HIS A 129 -6.30 3.66 -0.30
CA HIS A 129 -7.01 2.56 0.37
C HIS A 129 -7.91 1.77 -0.62
N GLY A 130 -8.50 0.68 -0.13
CA GLY A 130 -9.33 -0.22 -0.94
C GLY A 130 -10.84 -0.10 -0.75
N TYR A 131 -11.31 0.95 -0.09
CA TYR A 131 -12.70 1.07 0.39
C TYR A 131 -13.57 1.93 -0.54
N ALA A 132 -14.47 1.30 -1.30
CA ALA A 132 -15.37 1.99 -2.23
C ALA A 132 -16.38 2.93 -1.56
N GLY A 133 -16.78 2.65 -0.32
CA GLY A 133 -17.75 3.43 0.44
C GLY A 133 -17.14 4.56 1.29
N CYS A 134 -15.85 4.84 1.16
CA CYS A 134 -15.21 5.90 1.94
C CYS A 134 -15.64 7.27 1.39
N GLN A 135 -16.40 8.02 2.18
CA GLN A 135 -16.92 9.32 1.75
C GLN A 135 -15.78 10.29 1.43
N GLY A 136 -15.89 10.98 0.29
CA GLY A 136 -14.86 11.92 -0.19
C GLY A 136 -13.66 11.25 -0.84
N ALA A 137 -13.66 9.93 -1.01
CA ALA A 137 -12.65 9.23 -1.79
C ALA A 137 -12.97 9.27 -3.29
N GLN A 138 -11.92 9.34 -4.11
CA GLN A 138 -11.98 9.25 -5.56
C GLN A 138 -11.51 7.87 -6.01
N LYS A 139 -12.24 7.28 -6.96
CA LYS A 139 -11.89 5.99 -7.55
C LYS A 139 -10.78 6.18 -8.57
N VAL A 140 -9.66 5.45 -8.39
CA VAL A 140 -8.60 5.35 -9.40
C VAL A 140 -8.89 4.16 -10.30
N SER A 141 -9.09 2.99 -9.68
CA SER A 141 -9.43 1.75 -10.35
C SER A 141 -10.26 0.87 -9.42
N GLU A 142 -10.69 -0.31 -9.88
CA GLU A 142 -11.45 -1.22 -9.03
C GLU A 142 -10.65 -1.62 -7.78
N GLY A 143 -11.18 -1.27 -6.60
CA GLY A 143 -10.53 -1.53 -5.32
C GLY A 143 -9.30 -0.66 -5.02
N VAL A 144 -9.08 0.45 -5.73
CA VAL A 144 -8.03 1.43 -5.43
C VAL A 144 -8.64 2.83 -5.43
N TYR A 145 -8.58 3.48 -4.27
CA TYR A 145 -9.20 4.77 -4.00
C TYR A 145 -8.21 5.68 -3.28
N PHE A 146 -8.31 6.98 -3.52
CA PHE A 146 -7.56 7.97 -2.76
C PHE A 146 -8.46 9.07 -2.19
N GLY A 147 -8.03 9.72 -1.10
CA GLY A 147 -8.79 10.78 -0.43
C GLY A 147 -9.73 10.24 0.63
N GLY A 148 -10.69 11.07 1.06
CA GLY A 148 -11.63 10.69 2.13
C GLY A 148 -10.99 10.52 3.50
N LEU A 149 -9.91 11.25 3.81
CA LEU A 149 -9.16 11.14 5.06
C LEU A 149 -10.04 11.21 6.34
N PRO A 150 -11.03 12.14 6.47
CA PRO A 150 -11.92 12.15 7.63
C PRO A 150 -12.74 10.86 7.76
N ALA A 151 -13.35 10.40 6.66
CA ALA A 151 -14.16 9.19 6.64
C ALA A 151 -13.32 7.94 6.91
N ALA A 152 -12.08 7.88 6.40
CA ALA A 152 -11.13 6.82 6.70
C ALA A 152 -10.84 6.75 8.20
N ALA A 153 -10.62 7.90 8.86
CA ALA A 153 -10.42 7.93 10.30
C ALA A 153 -11.67 7.45 11.07
N ASP A 154 -12.87 7.84 10.64
CA ASP A 154 -14.12 7.39 11.26
C ASP A 154 -14.35 5.88 11.10
N MET A 155 -13.99 5.30 9.95
CA MET A 155 -14.01 3.84 9.75
C MET A 155 -13.08 3.12 10.72
N VAL A 156 -11.92 3.68 11.01
CA VAL A 156 -11.00 3.06 11.97
C VAL A 156 -11.48 3.26 13.41
N ARG A 157 -11.99 4.45 13.78
CA ARG A 157 -12.56 4.70 15.12
C ARG A 157 -13.72 3.76 15.43
N SER A 158 -14.54 3.47 14.42
CA SER A 158 -15.67 2.54 14.53
C SER A 158 -15.28 1.06 14.46
N GLY A 159 -13.99 0.75 14.25
CA GLY A 159 -13.50 -0.63 14.15
C GLY A 159 -13.88 -1.35 12.86
N LEU A 160 -14.38 -0.63 11.85
CA LEU A 160 -14.69 -1.17 10.52
C LEU A 160 -13.44 -1.40 9.67
N ALA A 161 -12.33 -0.76 10.01
CA ALA A 161 -11.06 -0.88 9.32
C ALA A 161 -9.88 -0.75 10.30
N SER A 162 -8.72 -1.29 9.92
CA SER A 162 -7.46 -1.08 10.63
C SER A 162 -6.71 0.13 10.06
N PRO A 163 -5.96 0.91 10.88
CA PRO A 163 -5.11 1.97 10.34
C PRO A 163 -4.22 1.48 9.20
N SER A 164 -3.64 0.28 9.35
CA SER A 164 -2.68 -0.31 8.40
C SER A 164 -3.20 -0.53 6.97
N GLU A 165 -4.52 -0.47 6.78
CA GLU A 165 -5.17 -0.61 5.46
C GLU A 165 -5.21 0.70 4.67
N PHE A 166 -4.84 1.81 5.31
CA PHE A 166 -4.71 3.13 4.72
C PHE A 166 -3.24 3.52 4.63
N ARG A 167 -2.81 3.91 3.42
CA ARG A 167 -1.45 4.41 3.16
C ARG A 167 -1.49 5.92 3.12
N LEU A 168 -0.83 6.57 4.07
CA LEU A 168 -0.73 8.03 4.16
C LEU A 168 0.32 8.57 3.19
N LEU A 169 -0.06 9.52 2.35
CA LEU A 169 0.76 10.12 1.31
C LEU A 169 0.84 11.64 1.50
N LEU A 170 2.05 12.18 1.55
CA LEU A 170 2.33 13.62 1.58
C LEU A 170 2.67 14.13 0.18
N GLY A 171 1.92 15.12 -0.27
CA GLY A 171 2.09 15.71 -1.60
C GLY A 171 1.71 14.79 -2.75
N LEU A 172 1.82 15.34 -3.95
CA LEU A 172 1.46 14.69 -5.21
C LEU A 172 2.45 15.04 -6.32
N ALA A 173 2.52 14.17 -7.31
CA ALA A 173 3.17 14.44 -8.58
C ALA A 173 2.14 15.05 -9.53
N GLY A 174 2.55 16.06 -10.28
CA GLY A 174 1.70 16.75 -11.25
C GLY A 174 2.44 16.94 -12.56
N TRP A 175 1.70 16.81 -13.65
CA TRP A 175 2.17 17.06 -15.00
C TRP A 175 1.26 18.09 -15.66
N ALA A 176 1.87 19.03 -16.37
CA ALA A 176 1.14 19.95 -17.23
C ALA A 176 0.46 19.17 -18.38
N PRO A 177 -0.50 19.80 -19.09
CA PRO A 177 -1.07 19.24 -20.31
C PRO A 177 0.02 18.72 -21.26
N GLN A 178 -0.21 17.55 -21.85
CA GLN A 178 0.70 16.80 -22.73
C GLN A 178 2.06 16.36 -22.17
N GLN A 179 2.54 16.94 -21.07
CA GLN A 179 3.88 16.68 -20.53
C GLN A 179 4.13 15.19 -20.23
N LEU A 180 3.17 14.52 -19.58
CA LEU A 180 3.34 13.09 -19.25
C LEU A 180 3.46 12.23 -20.52
N SER A 181 2.63 12.51 -21.53
CA SER A 181 2.63 11.80 -22.80
C SER A 181 3.95 12.01 -23.55
N ASP A 182 4.50 13.23 -23.53
CA ASP A 182 5.81 13.55 -24.10
C ASP A 182 6.96 12.85 -23.35
N GLU A 183 6.92 12.82 -22.01
CA GLU A 183 7.92 12.12 -21.20
C GLU A 183 7.93 10.60 -21.46
N ILE A 184 6.74 10.00 -21.64
CA ILE A 184 6.62 8.59 -22.02
C ILE A 184 7.20 8.36 -23.43
N ALA A 185 6.86 9.21 -24.40
CA ALA A 185 7.39 9.13 -25.76
C ALA A 185 8.92 9.31 -25.81
N ALA A 186 9.47 10.16 -24.94
CA ALA A 186 10.91 10.35 -24.77
C ALA A 186 11.60 9.20 -24.03
N GLY A 187 10.85 8.19 -23.56
CA GLY A 187 11.39 7.02 -22.86
C GLY A 187 11.85 7.31 -21.43
N VAL A 188 11.29 8.34 -20.80
CA VAL A 188 11.58 8.70 -19.40
C VAL A 188 10.90 7.72 -18.44
N TRP A 189 9.68 7.28 -18.79
CA TRP A 189 8.86 6.37 -18.00
C TRP A 189 8.57 5.07 -18.76
N TYR A 190 8.53 3.95 -18.03
CA TYR A 190 7.67 2.84 -18.46
C TYR A 190 6.25 3.12 -17.97
N CYS A 191 5.27 3.05 -18.86
CA CYS A 191 3.86 3.08 -18.50
C CYS A 191 3.38 1.64 -18.29
N VAL A 192 2.78 1.33 -17.15
CA VAL A 192 2.57 -0.06 -16.72
C VAL A 192 1.18 -0.26 -16.13
N ALA A 193 0.37 -1.11 -16.73
CA ALA A 193 -0.82 -1.64 -16.06
C ALA A 193 -0.40 -2.65 -15.01
N ALA A 194 -1.00 -2.58 -13.82
CA ALA A 194 -0.66 -3.44 -12.70
C ALA A 194 -1.89 -3.93 -11.93
N SER A 195 -1.79 -5.13 -11.38
CA SER A 195 -2.81 -5.68 -10.47
C SER A 195 -2.99 -4.82 -9.22
N LYS A 196 -4.23 -4.79 -8.68
CA LYS A 196 -4.55 -4.17 -7.39
C LYS A 196 -3.62 -4.64 -6.27
N SER A 197 -3.33 -5.95 -6.21
CA SER A 197 -2.48 -6.52 -5.16
C SER A 197 -1.05 -5.98 -5.20
N LEU A 198 -0.54 -5.62 -6.39
CA LEU A 198 0.76 -4.98 -6.56
C LEU A 198 0.73 -3.50 -6.15
N VAL A 199 -0.28 -2.75 -6.59
CA VAL A 199 -0.47 -1.31 -6.25
C VAL A 199 -0.62 -1.11 -4.73
N MET A 200 -1.43 -1.97 -4.11
CA MET A 200 -1.76 -1.91 -2.68
C MET A 200 -0.79 -2.70 -1.79
N ALA A 201 0.32 -3.21 -2.33
CA ALA A 201 1.27 -4.03 -1.59
C ALA A 201 1.84 -3.26 -0.36
N PRO A 202 1.70 -3.79 0.88
CA PRO A 202 2.12 -3.09 2.09
C PRO A 202 3.65 -2.87 2.15
N GLU A 203 4.42 -3.82 1.63
CA GLU A 203 5.90 -3.82 1.67
C GLU A 203 6.57 -3.11 0.49
N GLY A 204 5.79 -2.66 -0.51
CA GLY A 204 6.34 -2.02 -1.70
C GLY A 204 7.02 -0.70 -1.34
N ALA A 205 8.35 -0.69 -1.21
CA ALA A 205 9.14 0.51 -0.95
C ALA A 205 10.50 0.44 -1.65
N GLY A 206 11.00 1.62 -1.99
CA GLY A 206 12.30 1.85 -2.62
C GLY A 206 12.51 1.06 -3.90
N GLU A 207 13.77 0.71 -4.12
CA GLU A 207 14.24 0.03 -5.33
C GLU A 207 13.77 -1.43 -5.43
N ALA A 208 13.50 -2.10 -4.30
CA ALA A 208 12.99 -3.47 -4.33
C ALA A 208 11.64 -3.57 -5.05
N PHE A 209 10.74 -2.62 -4.76
CA PHE A 209 9.43 -2.54 -5.42
C PHE A 209 9.54 -2.24 -6.91
N ARG A 210 10.39 -1.27 -7.27
CA ARG A 210 10.68 -0.94 -8.67
C ARG A 210 11.21 -2.15 -9.44
N ARG A 211 12.22 -2.84 -8.89
CA ARG A 211 12.80 -4.07 -9.49
C ARG A 211 11.77 -5.19 -9.64
N GLN A 212 10.87 -5.36 -8.69
CA GLN A 212 9.79 -6.33 -8.80
C GLN A 212 8.90 -6.06 -10.02
N ILE A 213 8.48 -4.80 -10.22
CA ILE A 213 7.63 -4.41 -11.36
C ILE A 213 8.38 -4.62 -12.68
N ILE A 214 9.64 -4.17 -12.78
CA ILE A 214 10.48 -4.39 -13.97
C ILE A 214 10.63 -5.89 -14.27
N GLY A 215 10.83 -6.71 -13.24
CA GLY A 215 10.91 -8.16 -13.37
C GLY A 215 9.62 -8.79 -13.91
N LEU A 216 8.45 -8.28 -13.52
CA LEU A 216 7.15 -8.74 -14.03
C LEU A 216 6.97 -8.37 -15.51
N ILE A 217 7.34 -7.14 -15.90
CA ILE A 217 7.28 -6.67 -17.30
C ILE A 217 8.24 -7.48 -18.19
N GLY A 218 9.45 -7.78 -17.70
CA GLY A 218 10.47 -8.52 -18.46
C GLY A 218 10.09 -9.97 -18.75
N ARG A 219 9.35 -10.64 -17.85
CA ARG A 219 8.89 -12.03 -18.06
C ARG A 219 7.91 -12.15 -19.23
N GLN A 220 7.06 -11.15 -19.43
CA GLN A 220 6.10 -11.11 -20.55
C GLN A 220 6.80 -10.97 -21.92
N HIS A 221 7.88 -10.19 -21.98
CA HIS A 221 8.71 -10.08 -23.17
C HIS A 221 9.43 -11.39 -23.50
N GLY A 222 9.85 -12.16 -22.48
CA GLY A 222 10.48 -13.47 -22.65
C GLY A 222 9.52 -14.59 -23.10
N GLU A 223 8.24 -14.54 -22.70
CA GLU A 223 7.23 -15.53 -23.10
C GLU A 223 6.74 -15.33 -24.54
N ARG A 224 6.72 -14.09 -25.05
CA ARG A 224 6.39 -13.80 -26.47
C ARG A 224 7.51 -14.15 -27.47
N ALA A 225 8.73 -14.41 -26.98
CA ALA A 225 9.91 -14.69 -27.82
C ALA A 225 10.22 -16.19 -28.01
N ARG A 226 9.36 -17.10 -27.53
CA ARG A 226 9.46 -18.52 -27.86
C ARG A 226 8.75 -18.81 -29.19
N PRO A 227 9.46 -19.32 -30.22
CA PRO A 227 8.88 -19.70 -31.51
C PRO A 227 7.93 -20.90 -31.39
#